data_AF-A0A4R4LST1-F1
#
_entry.id   AF-A0A4R4LST1-F1
#
_cell.length_a   1.000
_cell.length_b   1.000
_cell.length_c   1.000
_cell.angle_alpha   90.00
_cell.angle_beta   90.00
_cell.angle_gamma   90.00
#
_symmetry.space_group_name_H-M   'P 1'
#
loop_
_entity.id
_entity.type
_entity.pdbx_description
1 polymer ?
#
loop_
_entity_poly.entity_id
_entity_poly.type
_entity_poly.pdbx_seq_one_letter_code
_entity_poly.pdbx_strand_id
1 'polypeptide(L)'
;MQGALAVSEEDLTLPCRTDPELFFAEAPADVELAKALCLECPLRRECLAGALERKEPWGVWGGELFVRGVIVPRKRPRGRPRKHPRPDEVTV
;
A
#
# COMPACT_ATOMS: atom_id res chain seq x y z
N MET A 1 27.97 -2.13 -26.25
CA MET A 1 27.46 -2.05 -24.87
C MET A 1 25.98 -1.68 -24.95
N GLN A 2 25.15 -2.54 -25.56
CA GLN A 2 23.69 -2.42 -25.61
C GLN A 2 23.08 -3.28 -24.50
N GLY A 3 22.04 -2.78 -23.84
CA GLY A 3 21.27 -3.61 -22.91
C GLY A 3 20.32 -2.84 -21.98
N ALA A 4 19.67 -1.77 -22.44
CA ALA A 4 18.49 -1.26 -21.75
C ALA A 4 17.27 -1.92 -22.39
N LEU A 5 16.76 -3.01 -21.80
CA LEU A 5 15.40 -3.46 -22.08
C LEU A 5 14.46 -2.38 -21.53
N ALA A 6 13.99 -1.52 -22.42
CA ALA A 6 12.79 -0.74 -22.19
C ALA A 6 11.64 -1.74 -22.06
N VAL A 7 11.25 -2.04 -20.82
CA VAL A 7 9.91 -2.55 -20.55
C VAL A 7 8.97 -1.43 -20.99
N SER A 8 8.27 -1.64 -22.11
CA SER A 8 7.25 -0.71 -22.60
C SER A 8 6.20 -0.51 -21.50
N GLU A 9 6.07 0.73 -21.03
CA GLU A 9 5.16 1.14 -19.94
C GLU A 9 3.67 0.87 -20.23
N GLU A 10 3.36 0.46 -21.46
CA GLU A 10 2.01 0.25 -21.99
C GLU A 10 1.48 -1.19 -21.82
N ASP A 11 2.33 -2.18 -21.49
CA ASP A 11 1.91 -3.60 -21.38
C ASP A 11 1.78 -4.12 -19.93
N LEU A 12 2.13 -3.32 -18.93
CA LEU A 12 1.95 -3.68 -17.52
C LEU A 12 0.64 -3.07 -17.03
N THR A 13 -0.43 -3.86 -17.02
CA THR A 13 -1.63 -3.53 -16.23
C THR A 13 -1.20 -3.45 -14.76
N LEU A 14 -0.98 -2.24 -14.28
CA LEU A 14 -0.64 -1.97 -12.89
C LEU A 14 -1.94 -1.77 -12.11
N PRO A 15 -2.17 -2.52 -11.02
CA PRO A 15 -3.38 -2.39 -10.22
C PRO A 15 -3.66 -0.93 -9.78
N CYS A 16 -2.63 -0.16 -9.44
CA CYS A 16 -2.75 1.24 -9.04
C CYS A 16 -3.06 2.22 -10.19
N ARG A 17 -2.87 1.81 -11.46
CA ARG A 17 -3.34 2.58 -12.62
C ARG A 17 -4.76 2.21 -13.01
N THR A 18 -5.18 0.97 -12.77
CA THR A 18 -6.54 0.49 -13.06
C THR A 18 -7.57 1.04 -12.07
N ASP A 19 -7.24 1.08 -10.78
CA ASP A 19 -8.10 1.67 -9.74
C ASP A 19 -7.27 2.55 -8.79
N PRO A 20 -6.99 3.81 -9.16
CA PRO A 20 -6.17 4.70 -8.35
C PRO A 20 -6.79 5.03 -6.99
N GLU A 21 -8.11 5.24 -6.93
CA GLU A 21 -8.82 5.65 -5.72
C GLU A 21 -8.67 4.62 -4.60
N LEU A 22 -8.66 3.33 -4.94
CA LEU A 22 -8.46 2.25 -3.99
C LEU A 22 -7.11 2.31 -3.25
N PHE A 23 -6.02 2.71 -3.93
CA PHE A 23 -4.69 2.83 -3.32
C PHE A 23 -4.56 4.05 -2.40
N PHE A 24 -5.55 4.93 -2.43
CA PHE A 24 -5.68 6.16 -1.67
C PHE A 24 -6.86 6.10 -0.69
N ALA A 25 -7.50 4.93 -0.55
CA ALA A 25 -8.70 4.75 0.23
C ALA A 25 -8.51 4.99 1.73
N GLU A 26 -9.60 5.47 2.36
CA GLU A 26 -9.61 5.69 3.80
C GLU A 26 -10.12 4.50 4.61
N ALA A 27 -10.92 3.60 4.03
CA ALA A 27 -11.48 2.49 4.79
C ALA A 27 -10.38 1.44 5.06
N PRO A 28 -10.25 0.90 6.28
CA PRO A 28 -9.26 -0.14 6.57
C PRO A 28 -9.38 -1.37 5.67
N ALA A 29 -10.60 -1.77 5.29
CA ALA A 29 -10.81 -2.90 4.38
C ALA A 29 -10.24 -2.63 2.98
N ASP A 30 -10.52 -1.46 2.43
CA ASP A 30 -10.04 -1.05 1.10
C ASP A 30 -8.52 -0.89 1.06
N VAL A 31 -7.92 -0.42 2.15
CA VAL A 31 -6.45 -0.38 2.30
C VAL A 31 -5.85 -1.78 2.25
N GLU A 32 -6.42 -2.77 2.96
CA GLU A 32 -5.89 -4.13 2.91
C GLU A 32 -6.13 -4.77 1.53
N LEU A 33 -7.23 -4.43 0.85
CA LEU A 33 -7.47 -4.83 -0.54
C LEU A 33 -6.41 -4.24 -1.48
N ALA A 34 -6.12 -2.94 -1.38
CA ALA A 34 -5.07 -2.29 -2.16
C ALA A 34 -3.69 -2.93 -1.92
N LYS A 35 -3.35 -3.25 -0.66
CA LYS A 35 -2.11 -3.96 -0.32
C LYS A 35 -2.05 -5.33 -0.98
N ALA A 36 -3.14 -6.10 -0.92
CA ALA A 36 -3.24 -7.42 -1.54
C ALA A 36 -3.04 -7.36 -3.06
N LEU A 37 -3.73 -6.43 -3.74
CA LEU A 37 -3.56 -6.22 -5.19
C LEU A 37 -2.13 -5.80 -5.55
N CYS A 38 -1.45 -5.04 -4.68
CA CYS A 38 -0.08 -4.63 -4.92
C CYS A 38 0.93 -5.79 -4.86
N LEU A 39 0.58 -6.95 -4.27
CA LEU A 39 1.49 -8.09 -4.14
C LEU A 39 1.90 -8.69 -5.48
N GLU A 40 1.00 -8.64 -6.47
CA GLU A 40 1.21 -9.18 -7.82
C GLU A 40 1.84 -8.15 -8.76
N CYS A 41 2.07 -6.92 -8.30
CA CYS A 41 2.63 -5.84 -9.11
C CYS A 41 4.13 -6.09 -9.40
N PRO A 42 4.56 -6.10 -10.68
CA PRO A 42 5.96 -6.36 -11.03
C PRO A 42 6.91 -5.25 -10.56
N LEU A 43 6.41 -4.03 -10.37
CA LEU A 43 7.19 -2.86 -9.97
C LEU A 43 7.15 -2.59 -8.46
N ARG A 44 6.70 -3.56 -7.65
CA ARG A 44 6.46 -3.37 -6.21
C ARG A 44 7.69 -2.81 -5.48
N ARG A 45 8.88 -3.31 -5.82
CA ARG A 45 10.14 -2.92 -5.18
C ARG A 45 10.57 -1.51 -5.55
N GLU A 46 10.56 -1.16 -6.84
CA GLU A 46 10.90 0.19 -7.30
C GLU A 46 9.86 1.22 -6.80
N CYS A 47 8.58 0.85 -6.80
CA CYS A 47 7.49 1.67 -6.29
C CYS A 47 7.70 2.00 -4.79
N LEU A 48 8.01 0.99 -3.97
CA LEU A 48 8.29 1.19 -2.55
C LEU A 48 9.51 2.09 -2.33
N ALA A 49 10.60 1.85 -3.06
CA ALA A 49 11.82 2.64 -2.96
C ALA A 49 11.55 4.12 -3.27
N GLY A 50 10.83 4.41 -4.36
CA GLY A 50 10.47 5.78 -4.73
C GLY A 50 9.54 6.44 -3.71
N ALA A 51 8.58 5.69 -3.13
CA ALA A 51 7.68 6.23 -2.11
C ALA A 51 8.42 6.60 -0.82
N LEU A 52 9.41 5.80 -0.42
CA LEU A 52 10.30 6.09 0.71
C LEU A 52 11.14 7.34 0.47
N GLU A 53 11.73 7.47 -0.72
CA GLU A 53 12.55 8.63 -1.10
C GLU A 53 11.74 9.95 -1.05
N ARG A 54 10.53 9.93 -1.61
CA ARG A 54 9.62 11.09 -1.62
C ARG A 54 8.92 11.33 -0.28
N LYS A 55 9.03 10.39 0.65
CA LYS A 55 8.30 10.39 1.93
C LYS A 55 6.80 10.58 1.69
N GLU A 56 6.24 9.72 0.84
CA GLU A 56 4.85 9.83 0.43
C GLU A 56 3.92 9.98 1.65
N PRO A 57 3.11 11.04 1.71
CA PRO A 57 2.42 11.39 2.95
C PRO A 57 1.31 10.40 3.30
N TRP A 58 0.76 9.69 2.33
CA TRP A 58 -0.33 8.74 2.51
C TRP A 58 -0.50 7.79 1.31
N GLY A 59 -1.30 6.75 1.48
CA GLY A 59 -1.65 5.78 0.44
C GLY A 59 -0.89 4.45 0.53
N VAL A 60 -1.24 3.50 -0.32
CA VAL A 60 -0.58 2.21 -0.46
C VAL A 60 0.46 2.27 -1.57
N TRP A 61 1.71 2.03 -1.22
CA TRP A 61 2.85 2.07 -2.15
C TRP A 61 3.69 0.82 -1.98
N GLY A 62 3.92 0.09 -3.07
CA GLY A 62 4.73 -1.13 -3.04
C GLY A 62 4.26 -2.19 -2.03
N GLY A 63 2.96 -2.24 -1.73
CA GLY A 63 2.34 -3.17 -0.78
C GLY A 63 2.30 -2.67 0.66
N GLU A 64 2.81 -1.47 0.92
CA GLU A 64 2.90 -0.88 2.26
C GLU A 64 1.98 0.32 2.41
N LEU A 65 1.32 0.46 3.56
CA LEU A 65 0.51 1.64 3.86
C LEU A 65 1.41 2.75 4.43
N PHE A 66 1.37 3.92 3.80
CA PHE A 66 1.99 5.14 4.30
C PHE A 66 0.98 5.99 5.07
N VAL A 67 1.42 6.50 6.22
CA VAL A 67 0.71 7.51 7.00
C VAL A 67 1.72 8.51 7.52
N ARG A 68 1.61 9.77 7.10
CA ARG A 68 2.55 10.86 7.44
C ARG A 68 4.00 10.54 7.06
N GLY A 69 4.22 9.94 5.90
CA GLY A 69 5.57 9.64 5.41
C GLY A 69 6.24 8.43 6.06
N VAL A 70 5.52 7.67 6.89
CA VAL A 70 6.04 6.42 7.50
C VAL A 70 5.16 5.24 7.15
N ILE A 71 5.79 4.07 7.02
CA ILE A 71 5.09 2.80 6.83
C ILE A 71 4.40 2.41 8.14
N VAL A 72 3.13 2.06 8.04
CA VAL A 72 2.33 1.51 9.14
C VAL A 72 1.72 0.18 8.71
N PRO A 73 1.61 -0.82 9.60
CA PRO A 73 1.17 -2.15 9.19
C PRO A 73 -0.31 -2.19 8.77
N ARG A 74 -1.16 -1.37 9.40
CA ARG A 74 -2.61 -1.29 9.15
C ARG A 74 -3.19 0.04 9.61
N LYS A 75 -4.26 0.51 8.96
CA LYS A 75 -5.00 1.69 9.42
C LYS A 75 -5.81 1.35 10.67
N ARG A 76 -5.58 2.08 11.76
CA ARG A 76 -6.33 1.90 13.01
C ARG A 76 -7.73 2.52 12.86
N PRO A 77 -8.80 1.85 13.32
CA PRO A 77 -10.13 2.46 13.36
C PRO A 77 -10.11 3.78 14.12
N ARG A 78 -10.96 4.72 13.68
CA ARG A 78 -11.10 6.01 14.37
C ARG A 78 -11.58 5.78 15.81
N GLY A 79 -11.17 6.67 16.70
CA GLY A 79 -11.53 6.65 18.12
C GLY A 79 -10.36 6.29 19.03
N ARG A 80 -10.53 6.64 20.32
CA ARG A 80 -9.54 6.33 21.36
C ARG A 80 -9.36 4.82 21.43
N PRO A 81 -8.11 4.32 21.59
CA PRO A 81 -7.92 2.94 21.99
C PRO A 81 -8.82 2.56 23.14
N ARG A 82 -9.55 1.46 22.99
CA ARG A 82 -10.32 0.91 24.11
C ARG A 82 -9.31 0.54 25.18
N LYS A 83 -9.61 0.89 26.43
CA LYS A 83 -8.77 0.53 27.59
C LYS A 83 -8.69 -0.99 27.79
N HIS A 84 -9.72 -1.70 27.35
CA HIS A 84 -9.81 -3.15 27.42
C HIS A 84 -10.04 -3.70 26.00
N PRO A 85 -9.18 -4.63 25.51
CA PRO A 85 -9.46 -5.38 24.28
C PRO A 85 -10.72 -6.21 24.47
N ARG A 86 -11.44 -6.50 23.40
CA ARG A 86 -12.60 -7.40 23.51
C ARG A 86 -12.09 -8.85 23.67
N PRO A 87 -12.80 -9.70 24.41
CA PRO A 87 -12.39 -11.10 24.60
C PRO A 87 -12.17 -11.87 23.29
N ASP A 88 -12.91 -11.54 22.23
CA ASP A 88 -12.81 -12.12 20.89
C ASP A 88 -11.54 -11.75 20.10
N GLU A 89 -10.75 -10.77 20.57
CA GLU A 89 -9.54 -10.27 19.89
C GLU A 89 -8.24 -10.83 20.50
N VAL A 90 -8.32 -11.58 21.60
CA VAL A 90 -7.15 -12.08 22.37
C VAL A 90 -6.88 -13.58 22.14
N THR A 91 -7.81 -14.29 21.50
CA THR A 91 -7.62 -15.71 21.16
C THR A 91 -6.88 -15.80 19.84
N VAL A 92 -5.55 -15.92 19.93
CA VAL A 92 -4.66 -16.38 18.86
C VAL A 92 -4.11 -17.74 19.27
#